data_AF-A0A2P2PDS4-F1
#
_entry.id   AF-A0A2P2PDS4-F1
#
_cell.length_a   1.000
_cell.length_b   1.000
_cell.length_c   1.000
_cell.angle_alpha   90.00
_cell.angle_beta   90.00
_cell.angle_gamma   90.00
#
_symmetry.space_group_name_H-M   'P 1'
#
loop_
_entity.id
_entity.type
_entity.pdbx_description
1 polymer ?
#
loop_
_entity_poly.entity_id
_entity_poly.type
_entity_poly.pdbx_seq_one_letter_code
_entity_poly.pdbx_strand_id
1 'polypeptide(L)'
;MTPDKKKQPSAHDVFVGNWKPTKNDTLSKRLPGFGSTMNLLYGDQVCGKGDDESMNNIISHYLYYLDLMGVGREEAGPHEVLGCAEQVPFSQASSSASSS
;
A
#
# COMPACT_ATOMS: atom_id res chain seq x y z
N MET A 1 13.56 -1.24 2.44
CA MET A 1 14.39 -1.78 1.32
C MET A 1 14.38 -3.30 1.26
N THR A 2 14.37 -3.99 2.41
CA THR A 2 14.30 -5.46 2.43
C THR A 2 12.83 -5.92 2.43
N PRO A 3 12.46 -6.94 1.65
CA PRO A 3 11.14 -7.56 1.75
C PRO A 3 10.96 -8.33 3.06
N ASP A 4 9.80 -8.19 3.71
CA ASP A 4 9.49 -8.88 4.97
C ASP A 4 9.17 -10.36 4.77
N LYS A 5 8.54 -10.73 3.64
CA LYS A 5 8.21 -12.12 3.30
C LYS A 5 8.76 -12.52 1.93
N LYS A 6 9.08 -13.81 1.79
CA LYS A 6 9.40 -14.40 0.48
C LYS A 6 8.23 -14.18 -0.49
N LYS A 7 8.54 -13.73 -1.71
CA LYS A 7 7.59 -13.39 -2.79
C LYS A 7 6.79 -12.09 -2.62
N GLN A 8 7.02 -11.32 -1.56
CA GLN A 8 6.54 -9.93 -1.49
C GLN A 8 7.63 -8.98 -2.01
N PRO A 9 7.26 -7.84 -2.63
CA PRO A 9 8.21 -6.77 -2.90
C PRO A 9 8.64 -6.08 -1.59
N SER A 10 9.71 -5.30 -1.64
CA SER A 10 10.03 -4.40 -0.54
C SER A 10 9.10 -3.17 -0.57
N ALA A 11 8.82 -2.59 0.59
CA ALA A 11 8.04 -1.34 0.68
C ALA A 11 8.65 -0.22 -0.19
N HIS A 12 9.98 -0.16 -0.29
CA HIS A 12 10.65 0.81 -1.15
C HIS A 12 10.37 0.54 -2.63
N ASP A 13 10.50 -0.70 -3.09
CA ASP A 13 10.27 -1.02 -4.51
C ASP A 13 8.82 -0.74 -4.93
N VAL A 14 7.87 -0.89 -4.01
CA VAL A 14 6.48 -0.48 -4.24
C VAL A 14 6.34 1.04 -4.30
N PHE A 15 6.95 1.75 -3.35
CA PHE A 15 6.84 3.21 -3.25
C PHE A 15 7.45 3.92 -4.45
N VAL A 16 8.64 3.49 -4.92
CA VAL A 16 9.33 4.10 -6.06
C VAL A 16 8.89 3.56 -7.42
N GLY A 17 7.93 2.62 -7.46
CA GLY A 17 7.37 2.08 -8.69
C GLY A 17 8.20 1.01 -9.42
N ASN A 18 9.23 0.45 -8.78
CA ASN A 18 10.02 -0.65 -9.35
C ASN A 18 9.28 -2.01 -9.33
N TRP A 19 8.36 -2.17 -8.37
CA TRP A 19 7.56 -3.38 -8.28
C TRP A 19 6.48 -3.42 -9.37
N LYS A 20 6.45 -4.52 -10.12
CA LYS A 20 5.41 -4.81 -11.10
C LYS A 20 4.32 -5.69 -10.45
N PRO A 21 3.07 -5.21 -10.31
CA PRO A 21 1.98 -6.00 -9.76
C PRO A 21 1.72 -7.27 -10.58
N THR A 22 1.45 -8.38 -9.89
CA THR A 22 0.97 -9.60 -10.52
C THR A 22 -0.53 -9.51 -10.81
N LYS A 23 -1.08 -10.50 -11.53
CA LYS A 23 -2.53 -10.61 -11.72
C LYS A 23 -3.30 -10.70 -10.39
N ASN A 24 -2.73 -11.35 -9.38
CA ASN A 24 -3.37 -11.44 -8.06
C ASN A 24 -3.39 -10.08 -7.36
N ASP A 25 -2.34 -9.27 -7.54
CA ASP A 25 -2.25 -7.94 -6.96
C ASP A 25 -3.29 -7.02 -7.57
N THR A 26 -3.43 -7.00 -8.90
CA THR A 26 -4.43 -6.16 -9.56
C THR A 26 -5.86 -6.59 -9.22
N LEU A 27 -6.15 -7.89 -9.14
CA LEU A 27 -7.44 -8.40 -8.65
C LEU A 27 -7.71 -8.02 -7.19
N SER A 28 -6.66 -7.88 -6.39
CA SER A 28 -6.73 -7.42 -5.00
C SER A 28 -6.71 -5.89 -4.86
N LYS A 29 -6.85 -5.15 -5.97
CA LYS A 29 -6.76 -3.68 -6.06
C LYS A 29 -5.41 -3.10 -5.58
N ARG A 30 -4.35 -3.91 -5.52
CA ARG A 30 -3.00 -3.48 -5.14
C ARG A 30 -2.27 -2.93 -6.38
N LEU A 31 -1.98 -1.64 -6.35
CA LEU A 31 -1.32 -0.89 -7.43
C LEU A 31 -0.07 -0.18 -6.87
N PRO A 32 0.94 0.14 -7.71
CA PRO A 32 2.10 0.88 -7.26
C PRO A 32 1.69 2.23 -6.66
N GLY A 33 2.26 2.58 -5.49
CA GLY A 33 1.91 3.80 -4.77
C GLY A 33 1.93 3.64 -3.26
N PHE A 34 1.52 4.70 -2.57
CA PHE A 34 1.56 4.78 -1.11
C PHE A 34 0.59 3.80 -0.45
N GLY A 35 -0.59 3.59 -1.03
CA GLY A 35 -1.58 2.63 -0.51
C GLY A 35 -1.04 1.20 -0.41
N SER A 36 -0.39 0.69 -1.47
CA SER A 36 0.21 -0.65 -1.40
C SER A 36 1.49 -0.71 -0.57
N THR A 37 2.21 0.41 -0.43
CA THR A 37 3.31 0.54 0.52
C THR A 37 2.81 0.38 1.96
N MET A 38 1.71 1.05 2.30
CA MET A 38 1.04 0.95 3.58
C MET A 38 0.47 -0.45 3.83
N ASN A 39 -0.09 -1.07 2.79
CA ASN A 39 -0.60 -2.45 2.85
C ASN A 39 0.49 -3.47 3.19
N LEU A 40 1.70 -3.33 2.64
CA LEU A 40 2.83 -4.21 3.00
C LEU A 40 3.20 -4.12 4.48
N LEU A 41 3.26 -2.90 5.02
CA LEU A 41 3.75 -2.63 6.36
C LEU A 41 2.69 -2.85 7.44
N TYR A 42 1.44 -2.47 7.16
CA TYR A 42 0.36 -2.32 8.14
C TYR A 42 -0.97 -2.91 7.67
N GLY A 43 -0.99 -3.72 6.61
CA GLY A 43 -2.20 -4.15 5.91
C GLY A 43 -3.30 -4.74 6.80
N ASP A 44 -2.94 -5.59 7.77
CA ASP A 44 -3.90 -6.19 8.71
C ASP A 44 -4.59 -5.15 9.62
N GLN A 45 -3.93 -4.02 9.84
CA GLN A 45 -4.42 -2.95 10.72
C GLN A 45 -5.24 -1.93 9.94
N VAL A 46 -4.81 -1.53 8.74
CA VAL A 46 -5.34 -0.31 8.09
C VAL A 46 -5.96 -0.52 6.70
N CYS A 47 -5.83 -1.70 6.08
CA CYS A 47 -6.28 -1.91 4.69
C CYS A 47 -7.47 -2.88 4.59
N GLY A 48 -8.26 -2.73 3.53
CA GLY A 48 -9.42 -3.61 3.24
C GLY A 48 -10.61 -3.40 4.18
N LYS A 49 -10.68 -2.27 4.88
CA LYS A 49 -11.71 -1.94 5.88
C LYS A 49 -12.56 -0.73 5.49
N GLY A 50 -12.43 -0.23 4.26
CA GLY A 50 -13.06 1.01 3.83
C GLY A 50 -12.27 2.23 4.33
N ASP A 51 -12.97 3.35 4.49
CA ASP A 51 -12.40 4.59 5.00
C ASP A 51 -12.15 4.46 6.51
N ASP A 52 -10.90 4.22 6.89
CA ASP A 52 -10.47 3.91 8.25
C ASP A 52 -9.62 5.05 8.82
N GLU A 53 -9.88 5.42 10.09
CA GLU A 53 -9.17 6.53 10.74
C GLU A 53 -7.67 6.29 10.85
N SER A 54 -7.23 5.04 11.05
CA SER A 54 -5.81 4.70 11.16
C SER A 54 -5.12 4.83 9.80
N MET A 55 -5.79 4.44 8.71
CA MET A 55 -5.31 4.70 7.35
C MET A 55 -5.18 6.21 7.11
N ASN A 56 -6.22 6.97 7.41
CA ASN A 56 -6.25 8.42 7.17
C ASN A 56 -5.20 9.17 8.00
N ASN A 57 -4.89 8.68 9.20
CA ASN A 57 -3.81 9.21 10.02
C ASN A 57 -2.44 9.03 9.34
N ILE A 58 -2.17 7.85 8.75
CA ILE A 58 -0.91 7.64 8.01
C ILE A 58 -0.86 8.53 6.76
N ILE A 59 -1.97 8.66 6.02
CA ILE A 59 -2.06 9.54 4.85
C ILE A 59 -1.80 11.00 5.23
N SER A 60 -2.41 11.48 6.33
CA SER A 60 -2.25 12.88 6.75
C SER A 60 -0.80 13.21 7.10
N HIS A 61 -0.07 12.28 7.74
CA HIS A 61 1.36 12.43 8.00
C HIS A 61 2.18 12.48 6.71
N TYR A 62 1.89 11.58 5.76
CA TYR A 62 2.55 11.59 4.46
C TYR A 62 2.37 12.93 3.74
N LEU A 63 1.14 13.43 3.64
CA LEU A 63 0.83 14.71 3.02
C LEU A 63 1.50 15.89 3.76
N TYR A 64 1.52 15.85 5.09
CA TYR A 64 2.20 16.85 5.90
C TYR A 64 3.71 16.91 5.63
N TYR A 65 4.37 15.75 5.49
CA TYR A 65 5.80 15.72 5.17
C TYR A 65 6.10 16.19 3.74
N LEU A 66 5.20 15.94 2.79
CA LEU A 66 5.34 16.50 1.43
C LEU A 66 5.30 18.03 1.44
N ASP A 67 4.40 18.63 2.24
CA ASP A 67 4.34 20.08 2.41
C ASP A 67 5.63 20.63 3.04
N LEU A 68 6.12 19.98 4.11
CA LEU A 68 7.34 20.41 4.79
C LEU A 68 8.58 20.34 3.89
N MET A 69 8.65 19.38 2.98
CA MET A 69 9.75 19.24 2.03
C MET A 69 9.61 20.16 0.80
N GLY A 70 8.50 20.90 0.68
CA GLY A 70 8.22 21.73 -0.50
C GLY A 70 7.95 20.91 -1.77
N VAL A 71 7.59 19.63 -1.62
CA VAL A 71 7.22 18.74 -2.74
C VAL A 71 5.75 18.97 -3.13
N GLY A 72 4.89 19.25 -2.16
CA GLY A 72 3.46 19.48 -2.38
C GLY A 72 2.63 18.19 -2.35
N ARG A 73 1.35 18.33 -1.99
CA ARG A 73 0.43 17.19 -1.82
C ARG A 73 -0.02 16.58 -3.14
N GLU A 74 0.03 17.36 -4.22
CA GLU A 74 -0.28 16.95 -5.58
C GLU A 74 0.61 15.80 -6.06
N GLU A 75 1.84 15.74 -5.58
CA GLU A 75 2.80 14.67 -5.88
C GLU A 75 2.52 13.37 -5.12
N ALA A 76 1.60 13.39 -4.15
CA ALA A 76 1.16 12.18 -3.44
C ALA A 76 0.43 11.19 -4.36
N GLY A 77 -0.03 11.65 -5.53
CA GLY A 77 -0.82 10.89 -6.47
C GLY A 77 -2.32 10.92 -6.17
N PRO A 78 -3.13 10.33 -7.07
CA PRO A 78 -4.58 10.31 -6.92
C PRO A 78 -5.02 9.39 -5.78
N HIS A 79 -6.26 9.57 -5.31
CA HIS A 79 -6.78 8.89 -4.12
C HIS A 79 -6.70 7.35 -4.22
N GLU A 80 -6.86 6.81 -5.42
CA GLU A 80 -6.83 5.37 -5.71
C GLU A 80 -5.46 4.71 -5.41
N VAL A 81 -4.36 5.46 -5.51
CA VAL A 81 -3.00 4.96 -5.21
C VAL A 81 -2.46 5.48 -3.88
N LEU A 82 -3.11 6.49 -3.31
CA LEU A 82 -2.77 7.08 -2.02
C LEU A 82 -3.28 6.21 -0.85
N GLY A 83 -4.52 5.72 -0.94
CA GLY A 83 -5.17 4.92 0.11
C GLY A 83 -5.14 3.40 -0.15
N CYS A 84 -5.51 2.63 0.89
CA CYS A 84 -5.64 1.18 0.79
C CYS A 84 -7.00 0.63 1.25
N ALA A 85 -8.02 1.49 1.31
CA ALA A 85 -9.37 1.19 1.78
C ALA A 85 -9.97 -0.09 1.19
N GLU A 86 -9.80 -0.28 -0.12
CA GLU A 86 -10.34 -1.42 -0.86
C GLU A 86 -9.29 -2.50 -1.20
N GLN A 87 -8.03 -2.33 -0.77
CA GLN A 87 -6.97 -3.26 -1.09
C GLN A 87 -7.03 -4.47 -0.16
N VAL A 88 -6.99 -5.68 -0.73
CA VAL A 88 -6.88 -6.90 0.09
C VAL A 88 -5.48 -6.93 0.74
N PRO A 89 -5.38 -7.16 2.06
CA PRO A 89 -4.10 -7.24 2.76
C PRO A 89 -3.13 -8.27 2.18
N PHE A 90 -1.85 -7.90 2.04
CA PHE A 90 -0.79 -8.81 1.58
C PHE A 90 -0.59 -10.03 2.50
N SER A 91 -0.87 -9.88 3.79
CA SER A 91 -0.93 -10.94 4.80
C SER A 91 -2.00 -11.99 4.49
N GLN A 92 -3.21 -11.55 4.12
CA GLN A 92 -4.36 -12.42 3.82
C GLN A 92 -4.25 -13.11 2.45
N ALA A 93 -3.52 -12.54 1.49
CA ALA A 93 -3.27 -13.23 0.22
C ALA A 93 -2.42 -14.52 0.38
N SER A 94 -1.76 -14.71 1.53
CA SER A 94 -0.95 -15.91 1.78
C SER A 94 -1.75 -17.12 2.25
N SER A 95 -2.98 -16.95 2.74
CA SER A 95 -3.81 -18.07 3.24
C SER A 95 -4.56 -18.82 2.14
N SER A 96 -4.73 -18.24 0.95
CA SER A 96 -5.44 -18.88 -0.17
C SER A 96 -4.57 -19.84 -1.01
N ALA A 97 -3.28 -19.96 -0.73
CA ALA A 97 -2.36 -20.82 -1.49
C ALA A 97 -2.20 -22.24 -0.92
N SER A 98 -2.89 -22.57 0.17
CA SER A 98 -2.75 -23.87 0.87
C SER A 98 -3.95 -24.82 0.70
N SER A 99 -4.85 -24.56 -0.25
CA SER A 99 -5.96 -25.47 -0.56
C SER A 99 -5.96 -25.85 -2.03
N SER A 100 -5.12 -26.82 -2.39
CA SER A 100 -5.20 -27.65 -3.61
C SER A 100 -4.47 -28.95 -3.34
#